data_AF-A0A6A6A892-F1
#
_entry.id   AF-A0A6A6A892-F1
#
_cell.length_a   1.000
_cell.length_b   1.000
_cell.length_c   1.000
_cell.angle_alpha   90.00
_cell.angle_beta   90.00
_cell.angle_gamma   90.00
#
_symmetry.space_group_name_H-M   'P 1'
#
loop_
_entity.id
_entity.type
_entity.pdbx_description
1 polymer ?
#
loop_
_entity_poly.entity_id
_entity_poly.type
_entity_poly.pdbx_seq_one_letter_code
_entity_poly.pdbx_strand_id
1 'polypeptide(L)'
;MFPGELMHSAHYEEGCSLTNKHVAVTAAGSLGAQIVAAIQYQVKHIYHWAGKNVADNRYSDKQRRFLVEDPNKYLEHRKQIEKELNQGFRFIIKGSEEAQLAREYADKACAKSSQVIPSLLRR
;
A
#
# COMPACT_ATOMS: atom_id res chain seq x y z
N MET A 1 -25.01 4.12 -0.80
CA MET A 1 -24.56 2.87 -1.44
C MET A 1 -23.95 3.24 -2.79
N PHE A 2 -22.78 2.72 -3.15
CA PHE A 2 -22.15 3.05 -4.43
C PHE A 2 -22.87 2.30 -5.57
N PRO A 3 -23.30 2.99 -6.64
CA PRO A 3 -24.11 2.37 -7.69
C PRO A 3 -23.32 1.56 -8.73
N GLY A 4 -21.98 1.59 -8.68
CA GLY A 4 -21.12 0.83 -9.59
C GLY A 4 -20.66 -0.51 -9.02
N GLU A 5 -20.00 -1.29 -9.87
CA GLU A 5 -19.35 -2.55 -9.48
C GLU A 5 -18.19 -2.28 -8.50
N LEU A 6 -18.17 -3.03 -7.40
CA LEU A 6 -17.10 -3.00 -6.40
C LEU A 6 -16.35 -4.33 -6.44
N MET A 7 -15.04 -4.27 -6.59
CA MET A 7 -14.17 -5.44 -6.60
C MET A 7 -13.01 -5.26 -5.64
N HIS A 8 -12.61 -6.35 -4.99
CA HIS A 8 -11.45 -6.37 -4.10
C HIS A 8 -10.34 -7.20 -4.75
N SER A 9 -9.11 -6.69 -4.76
CA SER A 9 -7.98 -7.36 -5.42
C SER A 9 -7.66 -8.74 -4.87
N ALA A 10 -7.92 -8.99 -3.58
CA ALA A 10 -7.77 -10.30 -2.95
C ALA A 10 -8.89 -11.30 -3.30
N HIS A 11 -9.96 -10.85 -3.95
CA HIS A 11 -11.09 -11.67 -4.40
C HIS A 11 -11.55 -11.14 -5.76
N TYR A 12 -10.66 -11.27 -6.75
CA TYR A 12 -10.90 -10.77 -8.09
C TYR A 12 -11.90 -11.69 -8.81
N GLU A 13 -12.99 -11.12 -9.32
CA GLU A 13 -13.98 -11.84 -10.11
C GLU A 13 -13.59 -11.82 -11.59
N GLU A 14 -13.40 -12.99 -12.16
CA GLU A 14 -13.10 -13.15 -13.59
C GLU A 14 -14.33 -12.83 -14.45
N GLY A 15 -14.11 -12.25 -15.64
CA GLY A 15 -15.17 -11.98 -16.62
C GLY A 15 -15.79 -10.58 -16.56
N CYS A 16 -15.40 -9.74 -15.60
CA CYS A 16 -15.78 -8.32 -15.64
C CYS A 16 -15.00 -7.57 -16.72
N SER A 17 -15.69 -7.15 -17.78
CA SER A 17 -15.09 -6.30 -18.80
C SER A 17 -14.84 -4.90 -18.25
N LEU A 18 -13.58 -4.49 -18.30
CA LEU A 18 -13.16 -3.14 -17.96
C LEU A 18 -13.20 -2.18 -19.17
N THR A 19 -13.55 -2.70 -20.35
CA THR A 19 -13.53 -1.95 -21.60
C THR A 19 -14.41 -0.70 -21.53
N ASN A 20 -13.84 0.46 -21.86
CA ASN A 20 -14.53 1.76 -21.85
C ASN A 20 -15.12 2.21 -20.50
N LYS A 21 -14.76 1.56 -19.37
CA LYS A 21 -15.24 1.95 -18.04
C LYS A 21 -14.35 3.02 -17.39
N HIS A 22 -14.94 3.81 -16.48
CA HIS A 22 -14.21 4.67 -15.56
C HIS A 22 -13.92 3.85 -14.30
N VAL A 23 -12.66 3.68 -13.94
CA VAL A 23 -12.23 2.81 -12.84
C VAL A 23 -11.49 3.63 -11.78
N ALA A 24 -11.84 3.43 -10.51
CA ALA A 24 -11.14 4.02 -9.39
C ALA A 24 -10.33 2.94 -8.65
N VAL A 25 -9.00 3.13 -8.58
CA VAL A 25 -8.09 2.24 -7.85
C VAL A 25 -7.66 2.97 -6.58
N THR A 26 -8.23 2.56 -5.44
CA THR A 26 -8.00 3.16 -4.12
C THR A 26 -6.77 2.60 -3.38
N ALA A 27 -6.08 1.62 -3.96
CA ALA A 27 -4.86 1.05 -3.40
C ALA A 27 -3.66 1.98 -3.64
N ALA A 28 -3.06 2.55 -2.60
CA ALA A 28 -1.89 3.43 -2.71
C ALA A 28 -0.53 2.72 -2.62
N GLY A 29 -0.53 1.38 -2.52
CA GLY A 29 0.67 0.55 -2.42
C GLY A 29 1.13 -0.05 -3.76
N SER A 30 2.10 -0.97 -3.70
CA SER A 30 2.64 -1.67 -4.89
C SER A 30 1.57 -2.36 -5.72
N LEU A 31 0.58 -2.96 -5.07
CA LEU A 31 -0.54 -3.62 -5.75
C LEU A 31 -1.38 -2.65 -6.59
N GLY A 32 -1.57 -1.42 -6.11
CA GLY A 32 -2.26 -0.38 -6.87
C GLY A 32 -1.52 -0.03 -8.16
N ALA A 33 -0.20 0.14 -8.08
CA ALA A 33 0.64 0.41 -9.24
C ALA A 33 0.60 -0.75 -10.25
N GLN A 34 0.64 -1.99 -9.77
CA GLN A 34 0.54 -3.19 -10.61
C GLN A 34 -0.81 -3.28 -11.33
N ILE A 35 -1.92 -3.07 -10.61
CA ILE A 35 -3.27 -3.09 -11.18
C ILE A 35 -3.43 -1.98 -12.22
N VAL A 36 -3.04 -0.74 -11.89
CA VAL A 36 -3.13 0.39 -12.81
C VAL A 36 -2.35 0.11 -14.09
N ALA A 37 -1.11 -0.39 -13.98
CA ALA A 37 -0.29 -0.74 -15.14
C ALA A 37 -0.92 -1.82 -16.03
N ALA A 38 -1.62 -2.79 -15.43
CA ALA A 38 -2.27 -3.88 -16.15
C ALA A 38 -3.56 -3.44 -16.89
N ILE A 39 -4.34 -2.52 -16.31
CA ILE A 39 -5.68 -2.18 -16.83
C ILE A 39 -5.71 -0.88 -17.65
N GLN A 40 -4.68 -0.04 -17.60
CA GLN A 40 -4.65 1.29 -18.23
C GLN A 40 -5.01 1.31 -19.73
N TYR A 41 -4.72 0.24 -20.46
CA TYR A 41 -5.02 0.16 -21.90
C TYR A 41 -6.43 -0.35 -22.21
N GLN A 42 -7.16 -0.85 -21.21
CA GLN A 42 -8.48 -1.44 -21.37
C GLN A 42 -9.60 -0.46 -20.97
N VAL A 43 -9.35 0.36 -19.95
CA VAL A 43 -10.33 1.28 -19.38
C VAL A 43 -10.37 2.62 -20.11
N LYS A 44 -11.49 3.34 -19.99
CA LYS A 44 -11.62 4.70 -20.55
C LYS A 44 -10.86 5.74 -19.72
N HIS A 45 -10.89 5.59 -18.40
CA HIS A 45 -10.23 6.52 -17.48
C HIS A 45 -9.92 5.84 -16.14
N ILE A 46 -8.76 6.14 -15.57
CA ILE A 46 -8.35 5.67 -14.23
C ILE A 46 -8.28 6.85 -13.27
N TYR A 47 -8.95 6.71 -12.13
CA TYR A 47 -8.69 7.54 -10.95
C TYR A 47 -7.81 6.74 -9.98
N HIS A 48 -6.63 7.25 -9.68
CA HIS A 48 -5.68 6.58 -8.81
C HIS A 48 -5.06 7.57 -7.82
N TRP A 49 -5.05 7.19 -6.54
CA TRP A 49 -4.39 7.95 -5.48
C TRP A 49 -3.11 7.23 -5.07
N ALA A 50 -2.02 7.53 -5.78
CA ALA A 50 -0.67 7.08 -5.44
C ALA A 50 0.08 8.16 -4.64
N GLY A 51 0.86 7.72 -3.65
CA GLY A 51 1.85 8.57 -2.96
C GLY A 51 3.00 8.97 -3.88
N LYS A 52 3.72 10.04 -3.52
CA LYS A 52 4.87 10.57 -4.27
C LYS A 52 5.87 9.48 -4.65
N ASN A 53 6.38 9.55 -5.89
CA ASN A 53 7.41 8.68 -6.45
C ASN A 53 8.54 8.37 -5.44
N VAL A 54 8.84 7.07 -5.28
CA VAL A 54 10.06 6.61 -4.62
C VAL A 54 11.23 7.11 -5.47
N ALA A 55 12.20 7.79 -4.84
CA ALA A 55 13.39 8.27 -5.54
C ALA A 55 14.07 7.12 -6.30
N ASP A 56 14.67 7.45 -7.45
CA ASP A 56 15.38 6.50 -8.30
C ASP A 56 16.62 5.94 -7.58
N ASN A 57 16.44 4.84 -6.84
CA ASN A 57 17.44 4.21 -5.99
C ASN A 57 18.30 3.18 -6.76
N ARG A 58 18.63 3.44 -8.02
CA ARG A 58 19.42 2.51 -8.84
C ARG A 58 20.84 2.34 -8.28
N TYR A 59 21.17 1.12 -7.88
CA TYR A 59 22.53 0.76 -7.49
C TYR A 59 23.50 0.82 -8.68
N SER A 60 24.69 1.38 -8.46
CA SER A 60 25.80 1.32 -9.41
C SER A 60 26.27 -0.11 -9.66
N ASP A 61 26.97 -0.36 -10.77
CA ASP A 61 27.52 -1.69 -11.09
C ASP A 61 28.51 -2.19 -10.03
N LYS A 62 29.23 -1.27 -9.37
CA LYS A 62 30.16 -1.61 -8.29
C LYS A 62 29.42 -2.07 -7.03
N GLN A 63 28.36 -1.34 -6.64
CA GLN A 63 27.51 -1.73 -5.51
C GLN A 63 26.82 -3.07 -5.75
N ARG A 64 26.32 -3.31 -6.97
CA ARG A 64 25.70 -4.60 -7.32
C ARG A 64 26.68 -5.77 -7.20
N ARG A 65 27.90 -5.64 -7.73
CA ARG A 65 28.94 -6.68 -7.59
C ARG A 65 29.30 -6.96 -6.14
N PHE A 66 29.57 -5.90 -5.37
CA PHE A 66 29.89 -6.01 -3.95
C PHE A 66 28.79 -6.71 -3.13
N LEU A 67 27.51 -6.43 -3.42
CA LEU A 67 26.38 -7.07 -2.74
C LEU A 67 26.14 -8.52 -3.18
N VAL A 68 26.64 -8.95 -4.35
CA VAL A 68 26.52 -10.34 -4.83
C VAL A 68 27.68 -11.20 -4.33
N GLU A 69 28.89 -10.64 -4.28
CA GLU A 69 30.11 -11.37 -3.95
C GLU A 69 30.26 -11.67 -2.45
N ASP A 70 29.65 -10.86 -1.57
CA ASP A 70 29.75 -11.03 -0.11
C ASP A 70 28.36 -11.18 0.54
N PRO A 71 27.92 -12.42 0.85
CA PRO A 71 26.65 -12.68 1.51
C PRO A 71 26.49 -12.02 2.88
N ASN A 72 27.58 -11.84 3.63
CA ASN A 72 27.55 -11.22 4.95
C ASN A 72 27.32 -9.72 4.81
N LYS A 73 27.98 -9.07 3.86
CA LYS A 73 27.75 -7.66 3.55
C LYS A 73 26.38 -7.39 2.98
N TYR A 74 25.85 -8.31 2.17
CA TYR A 74 24.46 -8.22 1.72
C TYR A 74 23.46 -8.30 2.89
N LEU A 75 23.69 -9.21 3.85
CA LEU A 75 22.86 -9.32 5.04
C LEU A 75 22.91 -8.06 5.91
N GLU A 76 24.11 -7.52 6.13
CA GLU A 76 24.32 -6.25 6.85
C GLU A 76 23.57 -5.10 6.17
N HIS A 77 23.71 -4.99 4.84
CA HIS A 77 23.03 -3.99 4.02
C HIS A 77 21.49 -4.09 4.10
N ARG A 78 20.94 -5.31 4.02
CA ARG A 78 19.50 -5.55 4.19
C ARG A 78 18.99 -5.12 5.56
N LYS A 79 19.72 -5.47 6.62
CA LYS A 79 19.36 -5.08 7.99
C LYS A 79 19.39 -3.56 8.17
N GLN A 80 20.33 -2.87 7.52
CA GLN A 80 20.41 -1.42 7.57
C GLN A 80 19.21 -0.76 6.88
N ILE A 81 18.86 -1.20 5.66
CA ILE A 81 17.66 -0.72 4.95
C ILE A 81 16.40 -0.97 5.78
N GLU A 82 16.26 -2.18 6.32
CA GLU A 82 15.11 -2.53 7.15
C GLU A 82 15.04 -1.66 8.41
N LYS A 83 16.17 -1.40 9.06
CA LYS A 83 16.24 -0.50 10.23
C LYS A 83 15.83 0.92 9.89
N GLU A 84 16.29 1.47 8.75
CA GLU A 84 15.93 2.81 8.29
C GLU A 84 14.45 2.91 7.93
N LEU A 85 13.91 1.94 7.18
CA LEU A 85 12.48 1.91 6.86
C LEU A 85 11.64 1.78 8.14
N ASN A 86 12.01 0.88 9.05
CA ASN A 86 11.30 0.68 10.32
C ASN A 86 11.28 1.92 11.21
N GLN A 87 12.27 2.82 11.12
CA GLN A 87 12.22 4.12 11.80
C GLN A 87 11.10 5.02 11.28
N GLY A 88 10.82 4.99 9.97
CA GLY A 88 9.73 5.74 9.34
C GLY A 88 8.35 5.12 9.52
N PHE A 89 8.29 3.82 9.84
CA PHE A 89 7.06 3.05 9.99
C PHE A 89 6.86 2.51 11.41
N ARG A 90 7.39 3.18 12.43
CA ARG A 90 7.26 2.73 13.84
C ARG A 90 5.81 2.45 14.24
N PHE A 91 4.84 3.16 13.65
CA PHE A 91 3.41 2.92 13.88
C PHE A 91 2.85 1.59 13.33
N ILE A 92 3.61 0.87 12.49
CA ILE A 92 3.25 -0.45 11.95
C ILE A 92 3.95 -1.57 12.74
N ILE A 93 5.01 -1.24 13.50
CA ILE A 93 5.75 -2.20 14.31
C ILE A 93 4.90 -2.63 15.51
N LYS A 94 4.58 -3.92 15.58
CA LYS A 94 3.76 -4.47 16.66
C LYS A 94 4.44 -4.26 18.03
N GLY A 95 3.75 -3.55 18.92
CA GLY A 95 4.19 -3.32 20.29
C GLY A 95 5.01 -2.04 20.52
N SER A 96 5.31 -1.27 19.47
CA SER A 96 5.89 0.07 19.63
C SER A 96 4.88 1.05 20.26
N GLU A 97 5.39 2.11 20.87
CA GLU A 97 4.58 3.20 21.41
C GLU A 97 3.80 3.91 20.28
N GLU A 98 4.45 4.16 19.14
CA GLU A 98 3.83 4.80 17.99
C GLU A 98 2.69 3.96 17.39
N ALA A 99 2.77 2.64 17.43
CA ALA A 99 1.68 1.77 16.96
C ALA A 99 0.47 1.80 17.91
N GLN A 100 0.71 1.93 19.22
CA GLN A 100 -0.36 2.11 20.21
C GLN A 100 -1.06 3.45 19.99
N LEU A 101 -0.29 4.54 19.85
CA LEU A 101 -0.82 5.88 19.58
C LEU A 101 -1.59 5.94 18.25
N ALA A 102 -1.08 5.32 17.19
CA ALA A 102 -1.77 5.25 15.91
C ALA A 102 -3.09 4.46 16.01
N ARG A 103 -3.11 3.39 16.82
CA ARG A 103 -4.34 2.61 17.05
C ARG A 103 -5.38 3.39 17.85
N GLU A 104 -4.97 4.06 18.92
CA GLU A 104 -5.87 4.93 19.68
C GLU A 104 -6.42 6.07 18.83
N TYR A 105 -5.60 6.68 17.98
CA TYR A 105 -6.04 7.70 17.04
C TYR A 105 -7.08 7.13 16.08
N ALA A 106 -6.82 5.96 15.49
CA ALA A 106 -7.75 5.29 14.58
C ALA A 106 -9.07 4.94 15.27
N ASP A 107 -9.02 4.43 16.50
CA ASP A 107 -10.21 4.10 17.31
C ASP A 107 -11.03 5.37 17.62
N LYS A 108 -10.38 6.47 18.02
CA LYS A 108 -11.04 7.77 18.25
C LYS A 108 -11.64 8.36 16.97
N ALA A 109 -10.92 8.28 15.85
CA ALA A 109 -11.38 8.76 14.54
C ALA A 109 -12.57 7.92 14.03
N CYS A 110 -12.52 6.60 14.20
CA CYS A 110 -13.64 5.70 13.89
C CYS A 110 -14.84 5.96 14.79
N ALA A 111 -14.66 6.17 16.09
CA ALA A 111 -15.75 6.49 17.01
C ALA A 111 -16.42 7.84 16.67
N LYS A 112 -15.63 8.86 16.31
CA LYS A 112 -16.13 10.18 15.90
C LYS A 112 -16.91 10.12 14.58
N SER A 113 -16.46 9.31 13.63
CA SER A 113 -17.16 9.10 12.34
C SER A 113 -18.36 8.15 12.47
N SER A 114 -18.36 7.23 13.44
CA SER A 114 -19.47 6.30 13.72
C SER A 114 -20.69 6.95 14.37
N GLN A 115 -20.61 8.22 14.80
CA GLN A 115 -21.80 9.01 15.16
C GLN A 115 -22.79 9.17 13.99
N VAL A 116 -22.36 8.86 12.76
CA VAL A 116 -23.21 8.91 11.57
C VAL A 116 -24.00 7.60 11.36
N ILE A 117 -23.56 6.44 11.88
CA ILE A 117 -24.32 5.16 11.81
C ILE A 117 -24.04 4.28 13.05
N PRO A 118 -24.85 4.38 14.12
CA PRO A 118 -24.62 3.67 15.39
C PRO A 118 -24.72 2.13 15.35
N SER A 119 -25.22 1.52 14.26
CA SER A 119 -25.49 0.08 14.18
C SER A 119 -24.26 -0.80 13.96
N LEU A 120 -23.09 -0.23 13.63
CA LEU A 120 -21.87 -0.97 13.28
C LEU A 120 -20.95 -1.30 14.47
N LEU A 121 -21.28 -0.85 15.69
CA LEU A 121 -20.42 -1.01 16.88
C LEU A 121 -20.84 -2.15 17.83
N ARG A 122 -21.80 -3.00 17.45
CA ARG A 122 -22.09 -4.21 18.24
C ARG A 122 -21.09 -5.32 17.89
N ARG A 123 -20.22 -5.64 18.84
CA ARG A 123 -19.47 -6.90 18.87
C ARG A 123 -20.40 -8.07 19.14
#